data_AF-A0A833HGJ2-F1
#
_entry.id   AF-A0A833HGJ2-F1
#
_cell.length_a   1.000
_cell.length_b   1.000
_cell.length_c   1.000
_cell.angle_alpha   90.00
_cell.angle_beta   90.00
_cell.angle_gamma   90.00
#
_symmetry.space_group_name_H-M   'P 1'
#
loop_
_entity.id
_entity.type
_entity.pdbx_description
1 polymer ?
#
loop_
_entity_poly.entity_id
_entity_poly.type
_entity_poly.pdbx_seq_one_letter_code
_entity_poly.pdbx_strand_id
1 'polypeptide(L)' 'MTPIGVLLSGRGSNFLALHGAIERGEVPARIAIVISNVPGAPGLSRARELG' A
#
# COMPACT_ATOMS: atom_id res chain seq x y z
N MET A 1 -10.05 -2.40 -12.92
CA MET A 1 -8.89 -2.14 -12.04
C MET A 1 -8.17 -3.45 -11.76
N THR A 2 -6.86 -3.48 -11.95
CA THR A 2 -6.01 -4.66 -11.68
C THR A 2 -5.77 -4.81 -10.17
N PRO A 3 -6.06 -5.96 -9.53
CA PRO A 3 -5.69 -6.19 -8.14
C PRO A 3 -4.17 -6.35 -8.04
N ILE A 4 -3.56 -5.67 -7.08
CA ILE A 4 -2.13 -5.80 -6.78
C ILE A 4 -1.89 -6.07 -5.30
N GLY A 5 -0.80 -6.78 -5.01
CA GLY A 5 -0.27 -6.96 -3.65
C GLY A 5 0.96 -6.08 -3.44
N VAL A 6 1.11 -5.52 -2.24
CA VAL A 6 2.27 -4.70 -1.85
C VAL A 6 3.06 -5.43 -0.77
N LEU A 7 4.34 -5.67 -1.04
CA LEU A 7 5.30 -6.19 -0.06
C LEU A 7 6.15 -5.04 0.47
N LEU A 8 6.24 -4.88 1.79
CA LEU A 8 7.02 -3.80 2.42
C LEU A 8 7.79 -4.27 3.65
N SER A 9 8.79 -3.51 4.07
CA SER A 9 9.60 -3.82 5.27
C SER A 9 9.79 -2.63 6.22
N GLY A 10 9.09 -1.51 6.01
CA GLY A 10 9.35 -0.27 6.75
C GLY A 10 8.22 0.75 6.68
N ARG A 11 8.57 2.04 6.54
CA ARG A 11 7.62 3.17 6.62
C ARG A 11 6.52 3.18 5.56
N GLY A 12 6.72 2.48 4.43
CA GLY A 12 5.72 2.39 3.37
C GLY A 12 5.54 3.64 2.52
N SER A 13 6.57 4.49 2.36
CA SER A 13 6.47 5.70 1.53
C SER A 13 6.07 5.42 0.07
N ASN A 14 6.64 4.37 -0.55
CA ASN A 14 6.27 3.97 -1.91
C ASN A 14 4.84 3.42 -1.97
N PHE A 15 4.41 2.69 -0.93
CA PHE A 15 3.02 2.22 -0.80
C PHE A 15 2.05 3.41 -0.77
N LEU A 16 2.33 4.43 0.05
CA LEU A 16 1.51 5.64 0.14
C LEU A 16 1.47 6.42 -1.18
N ALA A 17 2.61 6.56 -1.85
CA ALA A 17 2.68 7.22 -3.16
C ALA A 17 1.84 6.48 -4.22
N LEU A 18 1.96 5.14 -4.26
CA LEU A 18 1.18 4.29 -5.15
C LEU A 18 -0.32 4.37 -4.85
N HIS A 19 -0.72 4.29 -3.57
CA HIS A 19 -2.11 4.46 -3.16
C HIS A 19 -2.64 5.83 -3.61
N GLY A 20 -1.90 6.91 -3.37
CA GLY A 20 -2.29 8.24 -3.83
C GLY A 20 -2.44 8.34 -5.36
N ALA A 21 -1.57 7.69 -6.13
CA ALA A 21 -1.68 7.65 -7.60
C ALA A 21 -2.90 6.86 -8.08
N ILE A 22 -3.27 5.80 -7.36
CA ILE A 22 -4.51 5.04 -7.59
C ILE A 22 -5.73 5.92 -7.31
N GLU A 23 -5.77 6.62 -6.16
CA GLU A 23 -6.87 7.52 -5.79
C GLU A 23 -7.06 8.67 -6.80
N ARG A 24 -5.96 9.15 -7.40
CA ARG A 24 -5.99 10.15 -8.48
C ARG A 24 -6.36 9.58 -9.85
N GLY A 25 -6.52 8.25 -9.98
CA GLY A 25 -6.85 7.58 -11.24
C GLY A 25 -5.67 7.48 -12.24
N GLU A 26 -4.45 7.82 -11.83
CA GLU A 26 -3.23 7.74 -12.66
C GLU A 26 -2.79 6.29 -12.87
N VAL A 27 -3.08 5.43 -11.90
CA VAL A 27 -2.76 4.00 -11.93
C VAL A 27 -4.06 3.20 -11.88
N PRO A 28 -4.42 2.45 -12.95
CA PRO A 28 -5.69 1.70 -13.02
C PRO A 28 -5.65 0.38 -12.21
N ALA A 29 -5.20 0.46 -10.95
CA ALA A 29 -5.05 -0.68 -10.04
C ALA A 29 -5.85 -0.47 -8.74
N ARG A 30 -5.95 -1.52 -7.92
CA ARG A 30 -6.40 -1.44 -6.54
C ARG A 30 -5.46 -2.26 -5.65
N ILE A 31 -5.11 -1.74 -4.49
CA ILE A 31 -4.27 -2.48 -3.53
C ILE A 31 -5.17 -3.45 -2.78
N ALA A 32 -5.00 -4.75 -3.03
CA ALA A 32 -5.84 -5.80 -2.45
C ALA A 32 -5.26 -6.37 -1.15
N ILE A 33 -3.95 -6.30 -0.98
CA ILE A 33 -3.26 -6.81 0.21
C ILE A 33 -1.93 -6.07 0.42
N VAL A 34 -1.59 -5.85 1.68
CA VAL A 34 -0.27 -5.35 2.09
C VAL A 34 0.35 -6.35 3.07
N ILE A 35 1.54 -6.85 2.76
CA ILE A 35 2.27 -7.83 3.55
C ILE A 35 3.61 -7.23 3.98
N SER A 36 4.00 -7.47 5.22
CA SER A 36 5.36 -7.15 5.68
C SER A 36 6.06 -8.34 6.29
N ASN A 37 7.35 -8.45 6.01
CA ASN A 37 8.26 -9.37 6.71
C ASN A 37 8.76 -8.80 8.05
N VAL A 38 8.49 -7.53 8.37
CA VAL A 38 8.91 -6.89 9.63
C VAL A 38 7.66 -6.68 10.51
N PRO A 39 7.56 -7.36 11.66
CA PRO A 39 6.49 -7.12 12.61
C PRO A 39 6.47 -5.65 13.05
N GLY A 40 5.28 -5.02 13.03
CA GLY A 40 5.13 -3.63 13.45
C GLY A 40 5.68 -2.57 12.48
N ALA A 41 6.01 -2.94 11.24
CA ALA A 41 6.41 -1.95 10.23
C ALA A 41 5.38 -0.80 10.14
N PRO A 42 5.78 0.48 10.22
CA PRO A 42 4.83 1.59 10.24
C PRO A 42 3.91 1.64 9.00
N GLY A 43 4.38 1.11 7.85
CA GLY A 43 3.55 0.98 6.64
C GLY A 43 2.33 0.07 6.83
N LEU A 44 2.35 -0.90 7.74
CA LEU A 44 1.19 -1.73 8.06
C LEU A 44 0.09 -0.94 8.78
N SER A 45 0.46 -0.03 9.70
CA SER A 45 -0.52 0.84 10.36
C SER A 45 -1.19 1.76 9.36
N ARG A 46 -0.40 2.34 8.45
CA ARG A 46 -0.92 3.14 7.34
C ARG A 46 -1.85 2.36 6.42
N ALA A 47 -1.51 1.11 6.10
CA ALA A 47 -2.38 0.26 5.30
C ALA A 47 -3.76 0.06 5.95
N ARG A 48 -3.80 -0.16 7.28
CA ARG A 48 -5.05 -0.28 8.03
C ARG A 48 -5.86 1.02 8.10
N GLU A 49 -5.19 2.18 8.15
CA GLU A 49 -5.86 3.50 8.16
C GLU A 49 -6.58 3.81 6.84
N LEU A 50 -6.10 3.25 5.73
CA LEU A 50 -6.59 3.53 4.37
C LEU A 50 -7.71 2.57 3.90
N GLY A 51 -8.01 1.50 4.66
CA GLY A 51 -9.03 0.50 4.31
C GLY A 51 -8.82 -0.86 4.96
#